data_AF-A0A6A4GAU3-F1
#
_entry.id   AF-A0A6A4GAU3-F1
#
_cell.length_a   1.000
_cell.length_b   1.000
_cell.length_c   1.000
_cell.angle_alpha   90.00
_cell.angle_beta   90.00
_cell.angle_gamma   90.00
#
_symmetry.space_group_name_H-M   'P 1'
#
loop_
_entity.id
_entity.type
_entity.pdbx_description
1 polymer ?
#
loop_
_entity_poly.entity_id
_entity_poly.type
_entity_poly.pdbx_seq_one_letter_code
_entity_poly.pdbx_strand_id
1 'polypeptide(L)'
;VPKRTQVLQDPKEWLGRLLARPEIEDAMEEHHKCCPLPGRLEDFTDSPTFSKFGRAPRGSISPLRIVASLGCDAFNPFQHKTAHAIVQSTALYMSLLVLPENLRFQHKNMLL
;
A
#
# COMPACT_ATOMS: atom_id res chain seq x y z
N VAL A 1 6.43 14.23 -24.15
CA VAL A 1 7.83 13.90 -23.78
C VAL A 1 8.00 14.14 -22.28
N PRO A 2 8.58 13.20 -21.52
CA PRO A 2 8.84 13.39 -20.09
C PRO A 2 9.60 14.69 -19.85
N LYS A 3 9.10 15.55 -18.94
CA LYS A 3 9.73 16.85 -18.62
C LYS A 3 10.72 16.77 -17.46
N ARG A 4 10.66 15.70 -16.66
CA ARG A 4 11.47 15.45 -15.47
C ARG A 4 12.01 14.02 -15.52
N THR A 5 13.26 13.85 -15.09
CA THR A 5 13.91 12.54 -14.99
C THR A 5 13.34 11.69 -13.85
N GLN A 6 12.94 12.34 -12.76
CA GLN A 6 12.34 11.72 -11.59
C GLN A 6 11.26 12.61 -11.00
N VAL A 7 10.21 11.97 -10.48
CA VAL A 7 9.18 12.58 -9.65
C VAL A 7 8.99 11.62 -8.49
N LEU A 8 9.08 12.12 -7.27
CA LEU A 8 8.95 11.33 -6.06
C LEU A 8 8.11 12.12 -5.06
N GLN A 9 7.09 11.48 -4.50
CA GLN A 9 6.43 12.00 -3.30
C GLN A 9 7.30 11.75 -2.07
N ASP A 10 7.41 12.74 -1.19
CA ASP A 10 8.09 12.52 0.09
C ASP A 10 7.31 11.50 0.93
N PRO A 11 7.92 10.36 1.33
CA PRO A 11 7.20 9.30 2.04
C PRO A 11 6.66 9.75 3.40
N LYS A 12 7.32 10.68 4.09
CA LYS A 12 6.88 11.16 5.41
C LYS A 12 5.69 12.10 5.26
N GLU A 13 5.74 13.03 4.31
CA GLU A 13 4.63 13.93 4.03
C GLU A 13 3.41 13.17 3.51
N TRP A 14 3.62 12.18 2.62
CA TRP A 14 2.56 11.31 2.16
C TRP A 14 1.93 10.54 3.32
N LEU A 15 2.74 9.88 4.16
CA LEU A 15 2.24 9.10 5.29
C LEU A 15 1.51 9.99 6.31
N GLY A 16 2.05 11.17 6.59
CA GLY A 16 1.42 12.16 7.48
C GLY A 16 0.04 12.59 6.96
N ARG A 17 -0.07 12.93 5.67
CA ARG A 17 -1.36 13.26 5.04
C ARG A 17 -2.31 12.07 5.03
N LEU A 18 -1.79 10.86 4.83
CA LEU A 18 -2.58 9.65 4.79
C LEU A 18 -3.24 9.38 6.16
N LEU A 19 -2.45 9.43 7.24
CA LEU A 19 -2.88 9.14 8.61
C LEU A 19 -3.63 10.30 9.28
N ALA A 20 -3.48 11.53 8.78
CA ALA A 20 -4.29 12.67 9.24
C ALA A 20 -5.77 12.59 8.83
N ARG A 21 -6.13 11.60 8.00
CA ARG A 21 -7.50 11.38 7.52
C ARG A 21 -8.22 10.39 8.44
N PRO A 22 -9.31 10.80 9.11
CA PRO A 22 -10.01 9.94 10.07
C PRO A 22 -10.56 8.66 9.41
N GLU A 23 -11.00 8.75 8.15
CA GLU A 23 -11.57 7.60 7.45
C GLU A 23 -10.57 6.46 7.20
N ILE A 24 -9.27 6.74 7.30
CA ILE A 24 -8.21 5.74 7.13
C ILE A 24 -8.05 4.90 8.39
N GLU A 25 -8.02 5.54 9.55
CA GLU A 25 -7.91 4.83 10.82
C GLU A 25 -9.18 4.00 11.07
N ASP A 26 -10.36 4.59 10.84
CA ASP A 26 -11.65 3.89 10.94
C ASP A 26 -11.70 2.64 10.03
N ALA A 27 -11.26 2.79 8.77
CA ALA A 27 -11.24 1.68 7.83
C ALA A 27 -10.23 0.58 8.24
N MET A 28 -9.09 0.96 8.82
CA MET A 28 -8.11 0.00 9.33
C MET A 28 -8.66 -0.77 10.54
N GLU A 29 -9.36 -0.09 11.45
CA GLU A 29 -10.02 -0.74 12.58
C GLU A 29 -11.11 -1.70 12.14
N GLU A 30 -11.98 -1.27 11.23
CA GLU A 30 -13.08 -2.10 10.72
C GLU A 30 -12.52 -3.34 10.02
N HIS A 31 -11.52 -3.17 9.16
CA HIS A 31 -10.86 -4.28 8.48
C HIS A 31 -10.20 -5.25 9.46
N HIS A 32 -9.62 -4.75 10.56
CA HIS A 32 -9.03 -5.58 11.60
C HIS A 32 -10.07 -6.36 12.41
N LYS A 33 -11.28 -5.81 12.60
CA LYS A 33 -12.38 -6.45 13.33
C LYS A 33 -13.03 -7.58 12.51
N CYS A 34 -12.92 -7.54 11.19
CA CYS A 34 -13.45 -8.60 10.32
C CYS A 34 -12.79 -9.94 10.66
N CYS A 35 -13.61 -10.88 11.14
CA CYS A 35 -13.19 -12.25 11.40
C CYS A 35 -13.37 -13.09 10.12
N PRO A 36 -12.33 -13.77 9.62
CA PRO A 36 -12.47 -14.63 8.46
C PRO A 36 -13.38 -15.82 8.77
N LEU A 37 -14.08 -16.33 7.74
CA LEU A 37 -14.81 -17.59 7.84
C LEU A 37 -13.84 -18.74 8.12
N PRO A 38 -14.18 -19.71 8.99
CA PRO A 38 -13.30 -20.82 9.30
C PRO A 38 -12.83 -21.56 8.04
N GLY A 39 -11.51 -21.61 7.82
CA GLY A 39 -10.89 -22.32 6.70
C GLY A 39 -10.75 -21.53 5.39
N ARG A 40 -11.16 -20.26 5.33
CA ARG A 40 -10.98 -19.39 4.16
C ARG A 40 -10.09 -18.20 4.51
N LEU A 41 -8.96 -18.08 3.82
CA LEU A 41 -8.11 -16.89 3.84
C LEU A 41 -8.47 -16.06 2.61
N GLU A 42 -9.05 -14.87 2.82
CA GLU A 42 -9.39 -13.96 1.72
C GLU A 42 -8.32 -12.88 1.54
N ASP A 43 -7.67 -12.48 2.64
CA ASP A 43 -6.62 -11.46 2.64
C ASP A 43 -5.35 -11.95 3.35
N PHE A 44 -4.24 -11.24 3.12
CA PHE A 44 -2.99 -11.38 3.84
C PHE A 44 -3.17 -11.24 5.36
N THR A 45 -4.08 -10.35 5.81
CA THR A 45 -4.37 -10.13 7.23
C THR A 45 -4.94 -11.36 7.93
N ASP A 46 -5.61 -12.24 7.20
CA ASP A 46 -6.22 -13.47 7.72
C ASP A 46 -5.17 -14.55 8.04
N SER A 47 -3.94 -14.38 7.53
CA SER A 47 -2.90 -15.38 7.63
C SER A 47 -2.54 -15.70 9.09
N PRO A 48 -2.49 -16.99 9.48
CA PRO A 48 -2.03 -17.39 10.81
C PRO A 48 -0.54 -17.06 11.05
N THR A 49 0.21 -16.77 9.98
CA THR A 49 1.58 -16.27 10.09
C THR A 49 1.58 -14.78 10.42
N PHE A 50 0.67 -14.00 9.82
CA PHE A 50 0.58 -12.57 10.09
C PHE A 50 0.14 -12.28 11.53
N SER A 51 -0.82 -13.06 12.05
CA SER A 51 -1.30 -12.92 13.44
C SER A 51 -0.20 -13.13 14.49
N LYS A 52 0.85 -13.91 14.18
CA LYS A 52 2.00 -14.15 15.07
C LYS A 52 2.88 -12.93 15.29
N PHE A 53 2.87 -11.97 14.36
CA PHE A 53 3.60 -10.72 14.59
C PHE A 53 2.95 -9.90 15.72
N GLY A 54 1.73 -10.23 16.15
CA GLY A 54 0.76 -9.44 16.93
C GLY A 54 0.96 -9.21 18.44
N ARG A 55 2.11 -9.52 19.08
CA ARG A 55 2.30 -9.15 20.50
C ARG A 55 3.43 -8.13 20.66
N ALA A 56 3.07 -6.84 20.60
CA ALA A 56 3.90 -5.84 21.26
C ALA A 56 3.94 -6.17 22.76
N PRO A 57 5.09 -6.05 23.44
CA PRO A 57 5.14 -6.15 24.90
C PRO A 57 4.12 -5.18 25.49
N ARG A 58 3.40 -5.61 26.52
CA ARG A 58 2.32 -4.85 27.17
C ARG A 58 2.76 -3.40 27.41
N GLY A 59 2.07 -2.43 26.79
CA GLY A 59 2.07 -1.05 27.31
C GLY A 59 2.17 0.15 26.37
N SER A 60 2.36 0.07 25.04
CA SER A 60 2.60 1.35 24.31
C SER A 60 2.31 1.48 22.80
N ILE A 61 1.61 0.57 22.12
CA ILE A 61 1.38 0.75 20.67
C ILE A 61 -0.07 0.42 20.33
N SER A 62 -0.70 1.32 19.56
CA SER A 62 -2.00 1.08 18.91
C SER A 62 -2.04 -0.34 18.31
N PRO A 63 -3.16 -1.08 18.40
CA PRO A 63 -3.28 -2.38 17.75
C PRO A 63 -3.09 -2.29 16.23
N LEU A 64 -3.29 -1.09 15.66
CA LEU A 64 -3.17 -0.83 14.25
C LEU A 64 -1.71 -0.73 13.82
N ARG A 65 -1.35 -1.50 12.79
CA ARG A 65 -0.02 -1.53 12.20
C ARG A 65 -0.09 -1.05 10.78
N ILE A 66 1.00 -0.47 10.32
CA ILE A 66 1.17 -0.12 8.91
C ILE A 66 2.00 -1.22 8.27
N VAL A 67 1.39 -1.95 7.34
CA VAL A 67 2.08 -2.91 6.47
C VAL A 67 1.88 -2.45 5.05
N ALA A 68 2.97 -2.37 4.31
CA ALA A 68 2.96 -1.85 2.96
C ALA A 68 3.66 -2.80 1.99
N SER A 69 3.13 -2.88 0.78
CA SER A 69 3.77 -3.53 -0.36
C SER A 69 4.45 -2.48 -1.23
N LEU A 70 5.67 -2.77 -1.69
CA LEU A 70 6.41 -1.97 -2.65
C LEU A 70 6.34 -2.65 -4.03
N GLY A 71 5.78 -1.95 -5.00
CA GLY A 71 5.72 -2.35 -6.40
C GLY A 71 6.68 -1.54 -7.27
N CYS A 72 7.10 -2.13 -8.39
CA CYS A 72 7.96 -1.52 -9.38
C CYS A 72 7.52 -1.96 -10.78
N ASP A 73 7.10 -1.02 -11.62
CA ASP A 73 6.67 -1.28 -12.99
C ASP A 73 7.47 -0.45 -13.98
N ALA A 74 7.89 -1.06 -15.08
CA ALA A 74 8.59 -0.38 -16.15
C ALA A 74 7.72 -0.34 -17.42
N PHE A 75 7.61 0.83 -18.04
CA PHE A 75 6.81 1.01 -19.25
C PHE A 75 7.47 2.00 -20.22
N ASN A 76 7.09 1.89 -21.50
CA ASN A 76 7.47 2.88 -22.51
C ASN A 76 6.46 4.04 -22.48
N PRO A 77 6.87 5.27 -22.13
CA PRO A 77 5.95 6.41 -22.01
C PRO A 77 5.33 6.84 -23.34
N PHE A 78 5.84 6.34 -24.47
CA PHE A 78 5.33 6.64 -25.81
C PHE A 78 4.45 5.53 -26.39
N GLN A 79 4.11 4.49 -25.62
CA GLN A 79 3.22 3.38 -26.01
C GLN A 79 3.67 2.60 -27.28
N HIS A 80 4.86 2.86 -27.83
CA HIS A 80 5.35 2.20 -29.03
C HIS A 80 5.66 0.72 -28.74
N LYS A 81 4.94 -0.16 -29.44
CA LYS A 81 5.12 -1.63 -29.43
C LYS A 81 6.26 -2.12 -30.34
N THR A 82 7.04 -1.22 -30.93
CA THR A 82 8.14 -1.60 -31.82
C THR A 82 9.33 -2.11 -31.01
N ALA A 83 9.82 -3.30 -31.37
CA ALA A 83 11.07 -3.85 -30.86
C ALA A 83 12.18 -2.80 -30.98
N HIS A 84 13.00 -2.64 -29.92
CA HIS A 84 14.04 -1.62 -29.74
C HIS A 84 13.61 -0.25 -29.16
N ALA A 85 12.68 -0.22 -28.20
CA ALA A 85 12.43 1.01 -27.44
C ALA A 85 13.70 1.47 -26.68
N ILE A 86 14.20 2.69 -26.99
CA ILE A 86 15.40 3.31 -26.39
C ILE A 86 15.06 4.05 -25.08
N VAL A 87 13.78 4.23 -24.76
CA VAL A 87 13.31 5.03 -23.61
C VAL A 87 12.37 4.22 -22.73
N GLN A 88 12.72 4.10 -21.45
CA GLN A 88 11.95 3.42 -20.41
C GLN A 88 11.64 4.41 -19.28
N SER A 89 10.43 4.34 -18.73
CA SER A 89 10.03 5.00 -17.51
C SER A 89 9.69 3.94 -16.47
N THR A 90 10.14 4.14 -15.23
CA THR A 90 9.89 3.22 -14.12
C THR A 90 9.01 3.92 -13.09
N ALA A 91 7.93 3.28 -12.69
CA ALA A 91 7.09 3.68 -11.56
C ALA A 91 7.44 2.82 -10.33
N LEU A 92 7.67 3.48 -9.21
CA LEU A 92 7.76 2.86 -7.89
C LEU A 92 6.53 3.28 -7.11
N TYR A 93 5.86 2.34 -6.47
CA TYR A 93 4.65 2.67 -5.71
C TYR A 93 4.51 1.84 -4.46
N MET A 94 3.85 2.42 -3.47
CA MET A 94 3.56 1.77 -2.20
C MET A 94 2.06 1.72 -1.95
N SER A 95 1.55 0.55 -1.56
CA SER A 95 0.15 0.34 -1.16
C SER A 95 0.07 -0.25 0.24
N LEU A 96 -0.95 0.13 1.03
CA LEU A 96 -1.12 -0.38 2.39
C LEU A 96 -1.97 -1.65 2.41
N LEU A 97 -1.36 -2.76 2.82
CA LEU A 97 -2.00 -4.07 2.88
C LEU A 97 -3.05 -4.16 4.00
N VAL A 98 -2.97 -3.28 4.98
CA VAL A 98 -3.90 -3.20 6.12
C VAL A 98 -5.18 -2.42 5.82
N LEU A 99 -5.27 -1.80 4.63
CA LEU A 99 -6.51 -1.20 4.17
C LEU A 99 -7.38 -2.25 3.46
N PRO A 100 -8.72 -2.12 3.57
CA PRO A 100 -9.66 -2.83 2.71
C PRO A 100 -9.28 -2.73 1.23
N GLU A 101 -9.53 -3.79 0.46
CA GLU A 101 -9.14 -3.88 -0.95
C GLU A 101 -9.67 -2.71 -1.80
N ASN A 102 -10.92 -2.29 -1.54
CA ASN A 102 -11.56 -1.15 -2.21
C ASN A 102 -10.88 0.20 -1.94
N LEU A 103 -10.09 0.32 -0.86
CA LEU A 103 -9.33 1.52 -0.51
C LEU A 103 -7.84 1.40 -0.86
N ARG A 104 -7.28 0.20 -0.80
CA ARG A 104 -5.84 -0.11 -0.93
C ARG A 104 -5.21 0.46 -2.21
N PHE A 105 -5.91 0.34 -3.34
CA PHE A 105 -5.42 0.73 -4.66
C PHE A 105 -5.97 2.06 -5.16
N GLN A 106 -6.66 2.82 -4.30
CA GLN A 106 -7.08 4.16 -4.68
C GLN A 106 -5.85 5.06 -4.79
N HIS A 107 -5.73 5.83 -5.88
CA HIS A 107 -4.59 6.73 -6.13
C HIS A 107 -4.28 7.66 -4.95
N LYS A 108 -5.31 8.13 -4.22
CA LYS A 108 -5.16 8.98 -3.02
C LYS A 108 -4.53 8.27 -1.81
N ASN A 109 -4.46 6.94 -1.83
CA ASN A 109 -3.95 6.10 -0.75
C ASN A 109 -2.63 5.40 -1.13
N MET A 110 -2.10 5.67 -2.33
CA MET A 110 -0.84 5.11 -2.80
C MET A 110 0.25 6.17 -2.75
N LEU A 111 1.46 5.75 -2.40
CA LEU A 111 2.67 6.53 -2.68
C LEU A 111 3.04 6.25 -4.13
N LEU A 112 3.23 7.31 -4.92
CA LEU A 112 3.62 7.26 -6.34
C LEU A 112 4.78 8.21 -6.60
#